data_AF-A0A3C0IN52-F1
#
_entry.id   AF-A0A3C0IN52-F1
#
_cell.length_a   1.000
_cell.length_b   1.000
_cell.length_c   1.000
_cell.angle_alpha   90.00
_cell.angle_beta   90.00
_cell.angle_gamma   90.00
#
_symmetry.space_group_name_H-M   'P 1'
#
loop_
_entity.id
_entity.type
_entity.pdbx_description
1 polymer ?
#
loop_
_entity_poly.entity_id
_entity_poly.type
_entity_poly.pdbx_seq_one_letter_code
_entity_poly.pdbx_strand_id
1 'polypeptide(L)' 'MQLDIITENEHFIALYKPSGLLSIPDREGKEISLKILLEQRFGKGNIFTVHRLDKDT' A
#
# COMPACT_ATOMS: atom_id res chain seq x y z
N MET A 1 10.80 -6.93 -0.01
CA MET A 1 9.46 -7.52 0.20
C MET A 1 8.75 -7.48 -1.13
N GLN A 2 8.18 -8.60 -1.58
CA GLN A 2 7.44 -8.65 -2.85
C GLN A 2 5.99 -8.25 -2.59
N LEU A 3 5.44 -7.34 -3.40
CA LEU A 3 4.02 -6.99 -3.35
C LEU A 3 3.21 -8.12 -4.00
N ASP A 4 2.22 -8.64 -3.29
CA ASP A 4 1.34 -9.69 -3.77
C ASP A 4 0.12 -9.06 -4.48
N ILE A 5 0.25 -8.88 -5.79
CA ILE A 5 -0.76 -8.22 -6.62
C ILE A 5 -1.78 -9.25 -7.09
N ILE A 6 -3.05 -9.01 -6.75
CA ILE A 6 -4.17 -9.85 -7.15
C ILE A 6 -4.68 -9.43 -8.54
N THR A 7 -4.73 -8.11 -8.79
CA THR A 7 -5.07 -7.55 -10.10
C THR A 7 -4.39 -6.20 -10.30
N GLU A 8 -3.97 -5.94 -11.54
CA GLU A 8 -3.38 -4.67 -11.97
C GLU A 8 -3.89 -4.35 -13.38
N ASN A 9 -4.35 -3.11 -13.59
CA ASN A 9 -4.77 -2.60 -14.89
C ASN A 9 -4.47 -1.10 -14.98
N GLU A 10 -4.87 -0.47 -16.09
CA GLU A 10 -4.59 0.95 -16.38
C GLU A 10 -5.25 1.93 -15.39
N HIS A 11 -6.22 1.48 -14.59
CA HIS A 11 -7.00 2.33 -13.69
C HIS A 11 -6.72 2.06 -12.22
N PHE A 12 -6.48 0.82 -11.83
CA PHE A 12 -6.28 0.47 -10.43
C PHE A 12 -5.45 -0.79 -10.23
N ILE A 13 -5.01 -0.95 -8.97
CA ILE A 13 -4.29 -2.12 -8.48
C ILE A 13 -5.03 -2.61 -7.23
N ALA A 14 -5.35 -3.90 -7.18
CA ALA A 14 -5.76 -4.56 -5.95
C ALA A 14 -4.72 -5.63 -5.59
N LEU A 15 -4.39 -5.70 -4.31
CA LEU A 15 -3.29 -6.51 -3.80
C LEU A 15 -3.66 -7.08 -2.44
N TYR A 16 -2.99 -8.15 -2.04
CA TYR A 16 -3.10 -8.71 -0.70
C TYR A 16 -2.26 -7.89 0.28
N LYS A 17 -2.93 -7.30 1.29
CA LYS A 17 -2.26 -6.65 2.42
C LYS A 17 -2.11 -7.68 3.54
N PRO A 18 -0.88 -8.05 3.97
CA PRO A 18 -0.73 -8.89 5.14
C PRO A 18 -1.19 -8.16 6.42
N SER A 19 -1.66 -8.93 7.38
CA SER A 19 -1.92 -8.46 8.75
C SER A 19 -0.60 -7.99 9.40
N GLY A 20 -0.68 -6.96 10.23
CA GLY A 20 0.47 -6.28 10.84
C GLY A 20 1.06 -5.13 9.99
N LEU A 21 0.62 -4.93 8.74
CA LEU A 21 1.09 -3.85 7.86
C LEU A 21 0.07 -2.71 7.79
N LEU A 22 0.54 -1.47 7.97
CA LEU A 22 -0.28 -0.27 7.80
C LEU A 22 -0.60 -0.02 6.32
N SER A 23 -1.85 0.33 5.99
CA SER A 23 -2.19 0.80 4.63
C SER A 23 -1.56 2.15 4.29
N ILE A 24 -1.55 3.08 5.25
CA ILE A 24 -1.02 4.44 5.12
C ILE A 24 -0.05 4.74 6.26
N PRO A 25 0.90 5.68 6.10
CA PRO A 25 1.82 6.04 7.16
C PRO A 25 1.08 6.46 8.44
N ASP A 26 1.68 6.15 9.58
CA ASP A 26 1.25 6.68 10.87
C ASP A 26 1.54 8.18 10.97
N ARG A 27 1.03 8.83 12.03
CA ARG A 27 1.19 10.28 12.23
C ARG A 27 2.66 10.69 12.34
N GLU A 28 3.51 9.82 12.88
CA GLU A 28 4.93 10.08 13.05
C GLU A 28 5.77 9.67 11.83
N GLY A 29 5.18 8.93 10.87
CA GLY A 29 5.86 8.42 9.68
C GLY A 29 6.99 7.43 9.99
N LYS A 30 6.98 6.80 11.16
CA LYS A 30 8.04 5.90 11.62
C LYS A 30 7.85 4.48 11.13
N GLU A 31 6.60 4.02 11.03
CA GLU A 31 6.30 2.67 10.58
C GLU A 31 6.21 2.58 9.05
N ILE A 32 6.72 1.47 8.49
CA ILE A 32 6.57 1.21 7.06
C ILE A 32 5.11 0.90 6.74
N SER A 33 4.60 1.50 5.66
CA SER A 33 3.24 1.29 5.19
C SER A 33 3.22 0.82 3.75
N LEU A 34 2.12 0.18 3.37
CA LEU A 34 1.89 -0.28 2.01
C LEU A 34 1.98 0.87 1.00
N LYS A 35 1.47 2.06 1.34
CA LYS A 35 1.59 3.26 0.50
C LYS A 35 3.04 3.60 0.17
N ILE A 36 3.96 3.54 1.14
CA ILE A 36 5.39 3.82 0.90
C ILE A 36 5.98 2.78 -0.06
N LEU A 37 5.65 1.50 0.13
CA LEU A 37 6.12 0.43 -0.74
C LEU A 37 5.59 0.57 -2.18
N LEU A 38 4.34 0.99 -2.32
CA LEU A 38 3.72 1.26 -3.62
C LEU A 38 4.34 2.49 -4.29
N GLU A 39 4.59 3.58 -3.56
CA GLU A 39 5.28 4.76 -4.08
C GLU A 39 6.72 4.47 -4.51
N GLN A 40 7.41 3.55 -3.83
CA GLN A 40 8.75 3.09 -4.25
C GLN A 40 8.73 2.34 -5.58
N ARG A 41 7.65 1.59 -5.86
CA ARG A 41 7.52 0.79 -7.09
C ARG A 41 6.98 1.61 -8.26
N PHE A 42 5.95 2.42 -8.04
CA PHE A 42 5.22 3.11 -9.10
C PHE A 42 5.57 4.60 -9.23
N GLY A 43 6.36 5.13 -8.30
CA GLY A 43 6.69 6.54 -8.22
C GLY A 43 5.76 7.29 -7.26
N LYS A 44 6.35 8.19 -6.47
CA LYS A 44 5.61 9.02 -5.53
C LYS A 44 4.65 9.95 -6.29
N GLY A 45 3.37 9.91 -5.93
CA GLY A 45 2.31 10.70 -6.58
C GLY A 45 1.63 10.02 -7.77
N ASN A 46 2.11 8.85 -8.20
CA ASN A 46 1.48 8.07 -9.28
C ASN A 46 0.47 7.03 -8.77
N ILE A 47 0.35 6.87 -7.45
CA ILE A 47 -0.56 5.91 -6.83
C ILE A 47 -1.29 6.56 -5.64
N PHE A 48 -2.59 6.30 -5.57
CA PHE A 48 -3.47 6.85 -4.54
C PHE A 48 -4.22 5.73 -3.84
N THR A 49 -4.15 5.72 -2.51
CA THR A 49 -4.93 4.80 -1.69
C THR A 49 -6.38 5.27 -1.65
N VAL A 50 -7.28 4.54 -2.33
CA VAL A 50 -8.72 4.84 -2.35
C VAL A 50 -9.50 4.14 -1.22
N HIS A 51 -8.97 3.02 -0.73
CA HIS A 51 -9.54 2.26 0.38
C HIS A 51 -8.40 1.77 1.29
N ARG A 52 -8.66 1.69 2.59
CA ARG A 52 -7.68 1.22 3.58
C ARG A 52 -8.23 0.02 4.34
N LEU A 53 -7.32 -0.84 4.77
CA LEU A 53 -7.59 -1.90 5.73
C LEU A 53 -6.88 -1.57 7.03
N ASP A 54 -7.44 -1.98 8.16
CA ASP A 54 -6.78 -1.80 9.45
C ASP A 54 -5.49 -2.64 9.50
N LYS A 55 -4.57 -2.27 10.38
CA LYS A 55 -3.24 -2.88 10.47
C LYS A 55 -3.33 -4.40 10.56
N ASP A 56 -4.21 -4.89 11.43
CA ASP A 56 -4.30 -6.30 11.78
C ASP A 56 -5.37 -7.07 10.99
N THR A 57 -6.06 -6.42 10.05
CA THR A 57 -6.92 -7.08 9.04
C THR A 57 -6.05 -7.69 7.96
#